data_AF-A0A1H4G9Z8-F1
#
_entry.id   AF-A0A1H4G9Z8-F1
#
_cell.length_a   1.000
_cell.length_b   1.000
_cell.length_c   1.000
_cell.angle_alpha   90.00
_cell.angle_beta   90.00
_cell.angle_gamma   90.00
#
_symmetry.space_group_name_H-M   'P 1'
#
loop_
_entity.id
_entity.type
_entity.pdbx_description
1 polymer ?
#
loop_
_entity_poly.entity_id
_entity_poly.type
_entity_poly.pdbx_seq_one_letter_code
_entity_poly.pdbx_strand_id
1 'polypeptide(L)' 'MGILWEDRGWDDYLYWQTQDKKTLKRINSLIKDAQRDPYNGIGKPE' A
#
# COMPACT_ATOMS: atom_id res chain seq x y z
N MET A 1 -5.50 -3.90 13.52
CA MET A 1 -6.28 -4.08 12.28
C MET A 1 -5.40 -4.84 11.29
N GLY A 2 -5.88 -5.95 10.72
CA GLY A 2 -5.16 -6.69 9.68
C GLY A 2 -5.37 -6.05 8.30
N ILE A 3 -4.42 -6.21 7.38
CA ILE A 3 -4.60 -5.85 5.97
C ILE A 3 -5.10 -7.09 5.24
N LEU A 4 -6.20 -6.96 4.50
CA LEU A 4 -6.74 -8.02 3.68
C LEU A 4 -6.32 -7.76 2.23
N TRP A 5 -5.74 -8.78 1.61
CA TRP A 5 -5.23 -8.69 0.25
C TRP A 5 -6.04 -9.62 -0.64
N GLU A 6 -6.29 -9.18 -1.87
CA GLU A 6 -6.62 -10.08 -2.96
C GLU A 6 -5.34 -10.77 -3.44
N ASP A 7 -5.42 -12.03 -3.88
CA ASP A 7 -4.25 -12.82 -4.32
C ASP A 7 -3.38 -12.06 -5.34
N ARG A 8 -4.02 -11.41 -6.32
CA ARG A 8 -3.32 -10.59 -7.33
C ARG A 8 -2.59 -9.40 -6.71
N GLY A 9 -3.23 -8.71 -5.77
CA GLY A 9 -2.62 -7.58 -5.07
C GLY A 9 -1.46 -8.00 -4.17
N TRP A 10 -1.51 -9.21 -3.62
CA TRP A 10 -0.42 -9.78 -2.84
C TRP A 10 0.78 -10.15 -3.73
N ASP A 11 0.54 -10.78 -4.89
CA ASP A 11 1.59 -11.11 -5.85
C ASP A 11 2.30 -9.85 -6.37
N ASP A 12 1.54 -8.81 -6.71
CA ASP A 12 2.11 -7.50 -7.10
C ASP A 12 2.94 -6.89 -5.97
N TYR A 13 2.46 -6.98 -4.72
CA TYR A 13 3.20 -6.50 -3.56
C TYR A 13 4.54 -7.22 -3.41
N LEU A 14 4.56 -8.55 -3.55
CA LEU A 14 5.78 -9.37 -3.49
C LEU A 14 6.73 -9.05 -4.65
N TYR A 15 6.22 -8.87 -5.86
CA TYR A 15 7.00 -8.47 -7.02
C TYR A 15 7.79 -7.18 -6.75
N TRP A 16 7.11 -6.16 -6.20
CA TRP A 16 7.74 -4.88 -5.87
C TRP A 16 8.81 -4.97 -4.78
N GLN A 17 8.77 -5.99 -3.90
CA GLN A 17 9.85 -6.21 -2.92
C GLN A 17 11.19 -6.57 -3.57
N THR A 18 11.13 -7.26 -4.71
CA THR A 18 12.32 -7.74 -5.42
C THR A 18 12.85 -6.75 -6.45
N GLN A 19 11.96 -5.94 -7.04
CA GLN A 19 12.34 -5.02 -8.11
C GLN A 19 12.66 -3.60 -7.63
N ASP A 20 11.77 -2.97 -6.87
CA ASP A 20 11.94 -1.56 -6.49
C ASP A 20 11.43 -1.27 -5.07
N LYS A 21 12.40 -1.15 -4.17
CA LYS A 21 12.16 -0.79 -2.76
C LYS A 21 11.59 0.61 -2.59
N LYS A 22 11.77 1.54 -3.55
CA LYS A 22 11.19 2.88 -3.48
C LYS A 22 9.68 2.82 -3.70
N THR A 23 9.24 2.05 -4.69
CA THR A 23 7.82 1.77 -4.93
C THR A 23 7.19 1.03 -3.75
N LEU A 24 7.85 -0.01 -3.22
CA LEU A 24 7.39 -0.71 -2.01
C LEU A 24 7.20 0.24 -0.82
N LYS A 25 8.17 1.13 -0.57
CA LYS A 25 8.07 2.13 0.51
C LYS A 25 6.86 3.05 0.32
N ARG A 26 6.56 3.47 -0.91
CA ARG A 26 5.40 4.31 -1.20
C ARG A 26 4.08 3.57 -0.96
N ILE A 27 3.98 2.31 -1.38
CA ILE A 27 2.81 1.45 -1.10
C ILE A 27 2.59 1.33 0.41
N ASN A 28 3.64 1.01 1.17
CA ASN A 28 3.56 0.89 2.63
C ASN A 28 3.14 2.21 3.30
N SER A 29 3.63 3.36 2.82
CA SER A 29 3.22 4.67 3.34
C SER A 29 1.75 4.95 3.06
N LEU A 30 1.24 4.62 1.87
CA LEU A 30 -0.17 4.81 1.52
C LEU A 30 -1.10 3.91 2.35
N ILE A 31 -0.74 2.64 2.54
CA ILE A 31 -1.50 1.72 3.39
C ILE A 31 -1.57 2.23 4.82
N LYS A 32 -0.43 2.67 5.36
CA LYS A 32 -0.36 3.18 6.74
C LYS A 32 -1.18 4.46 6.90
N ASP A 33 -1.16 5.34 5.90
CA ASP A 33 -1.94 6.57 5.94
C ASP A 33 -3.44 6.30 5.81
N ALA A 34 -3.86 5.41 4.90
CA ALA A 34 -5.26 4.99 4.76
C ALA A 34 -5.81 4.29 6.02
N GLN A 35 -4.96 3.58 6.78
CA GLN A 35 -5.33 3.01 8.08
C GLN A 35 -5.49 4.06 9.17
N ARG A 36 -4.75 5.18 9.07
CA ARG A 36 -4.78 6.25 10.06
C ARG A 36 -5.93 7.23 9.81
N ASP A 37 -6.11 7.60 8.55
CA ASP A 37 -7.17 8.50 8.10
C ASP A 37 -7.64 8.07 6.69
N PRO A 38 -8.74 7.30 6.60
CA PRO A 38 -9.19 6.73 5.33
C PRO A 38 -9.64 7.78 4.30
N TYR A 39 -9.99 8.98 4.76
CA TYR A 39 -10.64 10.01 3.92
C TYR A 39 -9.87 11.33 3.85
N ASN A 40 -8.86 11.54 4.70
CA ASN A 40 -7.93 12.66 4.59
C ASN A 40 -6.47 12.15 4.63
N GLY A 41 -5.92 11.87 3.46
CA GLY A 41 -4.58 11.32 3.34
C GLY A 41 -3.77 11.84 2.15
N ILE A 42 -2.49 11.46 2.10
CA ILE A 42 -1.49 11.87 1.08
C ILE A 42 -1.89 11.49 -0.36
N GLY A 43 -2.86 10.59 -0.50
CA GLY A 43 -3.32 10.06 -1.78
C GLY A 43 -4.28 10.95 -2.56
N LYS A 44 -4.84 12.03 -1.97
CA LYS A 44 -6.05 12.71 -2.49
C LYS A 44 -7.15 11.68 -2.82
N PRO A 45 -7.90 11.19 -1.83
CA PRO A 45 -9.04 10.34 -2.12
C PRO A 45 -10.07 11.16 -2.92
N GLU A 46 -10.29 10.79 -4.19
CA GLU A 46 -11.48 11.19 -4.95
C GLU A 46 -12.68 10.30 -4.59
#